data_AF-A0A2H1V7X2-F1
#
_entry.id   AF-A0A2H1V7X2-F1
#
_cell.length_a   1.000
_cell.length_b   1.000
_cell.length_c   1.000
_cell.angle_alpha   90.00
_cell.angle_beta   90.00
_cell.angle_gamma   90.00
#
_symmetry.space_group_name_H-M   'P 1'
#
loop_
_entity.id
_entity.type
_entity.pdbx_description
1 polymer ?
#
loop_
_entity_poly.entity_id
_entity_poly.type
_entity_poly.pdbx_seq_one_letter_code
_entity_poly.pdbx_strand_id
1 'polypeptide(L)'
;MEEEQATIESQFFAYAKLFDSKHRSGETITLFHSDYWLRQANIIDDRKVTMTDTGILFNEYSKSEIDIEEWKVLISKLCVLKELDEEKTLETLVNCGLPGETPVEIPQYRSFFLNASKSKSGTAMVKK
;
A
#
# COMPACT_ATOMS: atom_id res chain seq x y z
N MET A 1 -19.73 -12.02 -21.93
CA MET A 1 -18.72 -10.97 -21.67
C MET A 1 -17.59 -11.73 -21.03
N GLU A 2 -16.52 -12.01 -21.75
CA GLU A 2 -15.35 -12.66 -21.15
C GLU A 2 -14.79 -11.64 -20.16
N GLU A 3 -14.99 -11.89 -18.86
CA GLU A 3 -14.38 -11.08 -17.81
C GLU A 3 -12.88 -11.32 -17.92
N GLU A 4 -12.17 -10.29 -18.39
CA GLU A 4 -10.71 -10.31 -18.45
C GLU A 4 -10.20 -10.47 -17.01
N GLN A 5 -9.67 -11.65 -16.70
CA GLN A 5 -9.25 -12.00 -15.35
C GLN A 5 -8.19 -11.01 -14.90
N ALA A 6 -8.40 -10.39 -13.75
CA ALA A 6 -7.44 -9.47 -13.18
C ALA A 6 -6.08 -10.16 -13.03
N THR A 7 -4.99 -9.44 -13.32
CA THR A 7 -3.63 -9.95 -13.13
C THR A 7 -2.99 -9.18 -11.99
N ILE A 8 -1.91 -9.75 -11.43
CA ILE A 8 -1.15 -9.04 -10.39
C ILE A 8 -0.61 -7.69 -10.89
N GLU A 9 -0.29 -7.60 -12.17
CA GLU A 9 0.19 -6.39 -12.83
C GLU A 9 -0.90 -5.33 -13.00
N SER A 10 -2.10 -5.73 -13.44
CA SER A 10 -3.21 -4.79 -13.56
C SER A 10 -3.69 -4.29 -12.20
N GLN A 11 -3.67 -5.15 -11.16
CA GLN A 11 -3.94 -4.73 -9.79
C GLN A 11 -2.85 -3.82 -9.24
N PHE A 12 -1.57 -4.17 -9.43
CA PHE A 12 -0.46 -3.31 -9.01
C PHE A 12 -0.61 -1.91 -9.61
N PHE A 13 -0.90 -1.80 -10.90
CA PHE A 13 -1.15 -0.52 -11.56
C PHE A 13 -2.33 0.25 -10.93
N ALA A 14 -3.44 -0.44 -10.65
CA ALA A 14 -4.61 0.17 -10.03
C ALA A 14 -4.30 0.71 -8.62
N TYR A 15 -3.68 -0.10 -7.76
CA TYR A 15 -3.32 0.29 -6.39
C TYR A 15 -2.19 1.32 -6.35
N ALA A 16 -1.24 1.27 -7.29
CA ALA A 16 -0.20 2.29 -7.44
C ALA A 16 -0.79 3.68 -7.69
N LYS A 17 -1.97 3.76 -8.34
CA LYS A 17 -2.69 5.00 -8.65
C LYS A 17 -3.80 5.35 -7.66
N LEU A 18 -3.90 4.63 -6.54
CA LEU A 18 -4.89 4.85 -5.50
C LEU A 18 -4.87 6.32 -5.01
N PHE A 19 -6.06 6.92 -4.89
CA PHE A 19 -6.29 8.32 -4.50
C PHE A 19 -5.62 9.41 -5.35
N ASP A 20 -4.91 9.06 -6.43
CA ASP A 20 -4.29 10.02 -7.34
C ASP A 20 -4.08 9.43 -8.74
N SER A 21 -5.20 9.17 -9.42
CA SER A 21 -5.19 8.57 -10.75
C SER A 21 -4.68 9.50 -11.87
N LYS A 22 -4.60 10.81 -11.60
CA LYS A 22 -4.18 11.82 -12.57
C LYS A 22 -2.69 12.08 -12.55
N HIS A 23 -2.03 12.01 -11.38
CA HIS A 23 -0.64 12.41 -11.26
C HIS A 23 0.34 11.23 -11.11
N ARG A 24 -0.13 10.03 -10.73
CA ARG A 24 0.72 8.83 -10.65
C ARG A 24 0.71 8.02 -11.95
N SER A 25 1.89 7.58 -12.40
CA SER A 25 2.03 6.76 -13.61
C SER A 25 1.42 5.37 -13.43
N GLY A 26 1.57 4.77 -12.24
CA GLY A 26 1.18 3.40 -11.93
C GLY A 26 2.32 2.38 -12.05
N GLU A 27 3.54 2.84 -12.37
CA GLU A 27 4.73 1.99 -12.53
C GLU A 27 5.40 1.65 -11.19
N THR A 28 5.19 2.49 -10.16
CA THR A 28 5.76 2.33 -8.82
C THR A 28 4.71 2.52 -7.73
N ILE A 29 4.87 1.78 -6.64
CA ILE A 29 3.98 1.79 -5.48
C ILE A 29 4.70 2.32 -4.24
N THR A 30 3.98 3.10 -3.43
CA THR A 30 4.45 3.50 -2.09
C THR A 30 4.11 2.42 -1.06
N LEU A 31 4.81 2.42 0.08
CA LEU A 31 4.43 1.55 1.21
C LEU A 31 2.96 1.71 1.59
N PHE A 32 2.44 2.94 1.61
CA PHE A 32 1.04 3.20 1.95
C PHE A 32 0.05 2.53 0.98
N HIS A 33 0.30 2.62 -0.34
CA HIS A 33 -0.56 1.97 -1.33
C HIS A 33 -0.46 0.44 -1.26
N SER A 34 0.74 -0.10 -1.01
CA SER A 34 0.95 -1.54 -0.79
C SER A 34 0.21 -2.04 0.46
N ASP A 35 0.35 -1.34 1.59
CA ASP A 35 -0.35 -1.70 2.83
C ASP A 35 -1.87 -1.58 2.67
N TYR A 36 -2.34 -0.57 1.94
CA TYR A 36 -3.77 -0.45 1.65
C TYR A 36 -4.28 -1.67 0.88
N TRP A 37 -3.56 -2.11 -0.16
CA TRP A 37 -3.92 -3.30 -0.92
C TRP A 37 -3.93 -4.55 -0.05
N LEU A 38 -2.87 -4.76 0.74
CA LEU A 38 -2.76 -5.90 1.66
C LEU A 38 -3.86 -5.90 2.72
N ARG A 39 -4.29 -4.73 3.21
CA ARG A 39 -5.44 -4.62 4.11
C ARG A 39 -6.75 -4.91 3.40
N GLN A 40 -6.94 -4.41 2.18
CA GLN A 40 -8.14 -4.69 1.39
C GLN A 40 -8.29 -6.19 1.11
N ALA A 41 -7.18 -6.87 0.87
CA ALA A 41 -7.10 -8.32 0.71
C ALA A 41 -7.20 -9.11 2.03
N ASN A 42 -7.38 -8.45 3.19
CA ASN A 42 -7.36 -9.04 4.53
C ASN A 42 -6.08 -9.85 4.85
N ILE A 43 -4.94 -9.48 4.23
CA ILE A 43 -3.63 -10.08 4.51
C ILE A 43 -3.02 -9.42 5.75
N ILE A 44 -3.05 -8.08 5.84
CA ILE A 44 -2.71 -7.37 7.08
C ILE A 44 -3.94 -7.40 7.98
N ASP A 45 -3.83 -8.15 9.07
CA ASP A 45 -4.90 -8.38 10.05
C ASP A 45 -4.59 -7.77 11.44
N ASP A 46 -3.45 -7.09 11.57
CA ASP A 46 -2.92 -6.54 12.82
C ASP A 46 -2.75 -7.59 13.94
N ARG A 47 -2.65 -8.88 13.57
CA ARG A 47 -2.43 -10.00 14.49
C ARG A 47 -1.26 -10.86 14.04
N LYS A 48 -1.38 -11.50 12.88
CA LYS A 48 -0.33 -12.33 12.27
C LYS A 48 0.59 -11.45 11.42
N VAL A 49 0.00 -10.61 10.58
CA VAL A 49 0.69 -9.71 9.68
C VAL A 49 0.37 -8.27 10.06
N THR A 50 1.40 -7.47 10.28
CA THR A 50 1.27 -6.08 10.74
C THR A 50 1.92 -5.12 9.74
N MET A 51 1.53 -3.85 9.80
CA MET A 51 2.20 -2.77 9.04
C MET A 51 3.68 -2.60 9.43
N THR A 52 4.08 -3.06 10.62
CA THR A 52 5.49 -3.04 11.02
C THR A 52 6.30 -4.05 10.21
N ASP A 53 5.74 -5.24 9.95
CA ASP A 53 6.42 -6.26 9.15
C ASP A 53 6.65 -5.77 7.71
N THR A 54 5.62 -5.21 7.08
CA THR A 54 5.73 -4.66 5.72
C THR A 54 6.63 -3.43 5.68
N GLY A 55 6.54 -2.55 6.69
CA GLY A 55 7.40 -1.38 6.81
C GLY A 55 8.89 -1.71 6.92
N ILE A 56 9.24 -2.75 7.70
CA ILE A 56 10.64 -3.22 7.81
C ILE A 56 11.13 -3.75 6.45
N LEU A 57 10.36 -4.63 5.81
CA LEU A 57 10.72 -5.21 4.51
C LEU A 57 10.84 -4.16 3.42
N PHE A 58 9.94 -3.17 3.39
CA PHE A 58 9.99 -2.07 2.44
C PHE A 58 11.21 -1.17 2.67
N ASN A 59 11.58 -0.93 3.92
CA ASN A 59 12.72 -0.08 4.26
C ASN A 59 14.07 -0.70 3.83
N GLU A 60 14.15 -2.02 3.61
CA GLU A 60 15.36 -2.66 3.06
C GLU A 60 15.77 -2.09 1.70
N TYR A 61 14.82 -1.61 0.89
CA TYR A 61 15.09 -1.01 -0.41
C TYR A 61 15.67 0.42 -0.28
N SER A 62 15.51 1.08 0.87
CA SER A 62 15.91 2.48 1.09
C SER A 62 15.32 3.46 0.05
N LYS A 63 14.12 3.17 -0.45
CA LYS A 63 13.38 3.97 -1.44
C LYS A 63 12.05 4.44 -0.85
N SER A 64 11.51 5.53 -1.39
CA SER A 64 10.14 5.97 -1.08
C SER A 64 9.08 5.19 -1.86
N GLU A 65 9.45 4.64 -3.02
CA GLU A 65 8.60 3.86 -3.92
C GLU A 65 9.41 2.72 -4.53
N ILE A 66 8.74 1.61 -4.86
CA ILE A 66 9.35 0.44 -5.49
C ILE A 66 8.53 0.02 -6.72
N ASP A 67 9.18 -0.63 -7.69
CA ASP A 67 8.51 -1.20 -8.85
C ASP A 67 7.86 -2.57 -8.54
N ILE A 68 7.20 -3.17 -9.52
CA ILE A 68 6.48 -4.43 -9.33
C ILE A 68 7.41 -5.63 -9.08
N GLU A 69 8.62 -5.65 -9.65
CA GLU A 69 9.56 -6.77 -9.47
C GLU A 69 10.07 -6.75 -8.03
N GLU A 70 10.46 -5.57 -7.55
CA GLU A 70 10.83 -5.32 -6.17
C GLU A 70 9.68 -5.65 -5.22
N TRP A 71 8.46 -5.25 -5.56
CA TRP A 71 7.28 -5.51 -4.74
C TRP A 71 6.93 -7.00 -4.66
N LYS A 72 7.03 -7.76 -5.77
CA LYS A 72 6.83 -9.22 -5.75
C LYS A 72 7.82 -9.91 -4.80
N VAL A 73 9.09 -9.48 -4.81
CA VAL A 73 10.10 -9.97 -3.86
C VAL A 73 9.74 -9.63 -2.41
N LEU A 74 9.21 -8.42 -2.16
CA LEU A 74 8.72 -8.02 -0.83
C LEU A 74 7.60 -8.95 -0.35
N ILE A 75 6.63 -9.28 -1.20
CA ILE A 75 5.54 -10.21 -0.87
C ILE A 75 6.06 -11.61 -0.58
N SER A 76 6.99 -12.13 -1.40
CA SER A 76 7.59 -13.45 -1.15
C SER A 76 8.33 -13.49 0.20
N LYS A 77 9.12 -12.45 0.52
CA LYS A 77 9.75 -12.30 1.84
C LYS A 77 8.75 -12.25 2.98
N LEU A 78 7.64 -11.53 2.81
CA LEU A 78 6.57 -11.46 3.80
C LEU A 78 5.94 -12.83 4.03
N CYS A 79 5.70 -13.59 2.97
CA CYS A 79 5.13 -14.94 3.06
C CYS A 79 6.08 -15.89 3.79
N VAL A 80 7.38 -15.83 3.50
CA VAL A 80 8.39 -16.60 4.24
C VAL A 80 8.43 -16.20 5.71
N LEU A 81 8.50 -14.91 6.01
CA LEU A 81 8.59 -14.38 7.38
C LEU A 81 7.38 -14.77 8.24
N LYS A 82 6.19 -14.83 7.63
CA LYS A 82 4.91 -15.07 8.31
C LYS A 82 4.33 -16.46 8.06
N GLU A 83 5.08 -17.35 7.42
CA GLU A 83 4.62 -18.70 7.09
C GLU A 83 3.24 -18.65 6.40
N LEU A 84 3.16 -17.86 5.32
CA LEU A 84 2.00 -17.77 4.44
C LEU A 84 2.26 -18.54 3.15
N ASP A 85 1.18 -19.00 2.54
CA ASP A 85 1.20 -19.61 1.22
C ASP A 85 1.26 -18.50 0.16
N GLU A 86 2.38 -18.42 -0.57
CA GLU A 86 2.63 -17.33 -1.53
C GLU A 86 1.61 -17.33 -2.68
N GLU A 87 1.26 -18.51 -3.20
CA GLU A 87 0.32 -18.66 -4.30
C GLU A 87 -1.08 -18.17 -3.90
N LYS A 88 -1.58 -18.61 -2.74
CA LYS A 88 -2.88 -18.15 -2.20
C LYS A 88 -2.86 -16.67 -1.84
N THR A 89 -1.72 -16.15 -1.37
CA THR A 89 -1.58 -14.73 -1.05
C THR A 89 -1.70 -13.89 -2.32
N LEU A 90 -1.01 -14.26 -3.39
CA LEU A 90 -1.11 -13.58 -4.68
C LEU A 90 -2.50 -13.73 -5.30
N GLU A 91 -3.12 -14.90 -5.21
CA GLU A 91 -4.51 -15.11 -5.66
C GLU A 91 -5.48 -14.19 -4.91
N THR A 92 -5.33 -14.07 -3.59
CA THR A 92 -6.17 -13.19 -2.77
C THR A 92 -5.97 -11.71 -3.16
N LEU A 93 -4.73 -11.30 -3.42
CA LEU A 93 -4.40 -9.95 -3.89
C LEU A 93 -5.01 -9.63 -5.26
N VAL A 94 -5.07 -10.62 -6.16
CA VAL A 94 -5.71 -10.46 -7.46
C VAL A 94 -7.23 -10.31 -7.32
N ASN A 95 -7.84 -11.08 -6.41
CA ASN A 95 -9.29 -11.20 -6.29
C ASN A 95 -9.93 -10.25 -5.25
N CYS A 96 -9.17 -9.40 -4.56
CA CYS A 96 -9.69 -8.50 -3.53
C CYS A 96 -10.45 -7.26 -4.06
N GLY A 97 -10.68 -7.20 -5.38
CA GLY A 97 -11.36 -6.08 -6.04
C GLY A 97 -10.47 -4.87 -6.29
N LEU A 98 -11.04 -3.86 -6.94
CA LEU A 98 -10.37 -2.60 -7.25
C LEU A 98 -10.16 -1.77 -5.99
N PRO A 99 -9.18 -0.85 -5.99
CA PRO A 99 -8.87 -0.04 -4.82
C PRO A 99 -10.09 0.79 -4.37
N GLY A 100 -10.52 0.60 -3.12
CA GLY A 100 -11.63 1.37 -2.53
C GLY A 100 -13.03 0.75 -2.69
N GLU A 101 -13.15 -0.43 -3.30
CA GLU A 101 -14.43 -1.13 -3.40
C GLU A 101 -14.90 -1.68 -2.04
N THR A 102 -13.96 -2.06 -1.17
CA THR A 102 -14.25 -2.46 0.20
C THR A 102 -13.67 -1.45 1.19
N PRO A 103 -14.38 -1.18 2.30
CA PRO A 103 -13.90 -0.26 3.32
C PRO A 103 -12.65 -0.85 3.99
N VAL A 104 -11.53 -0.14 3.86
CA VAL A 104 -10.28 -0.46 4.55
C VAL A 104 -10.18 0.39 5.81
N GLU A 105 -10.01 -0.26 6.97
CA GLU A 105 -9.66 0.45 8.20
C GLU A 105 -8.21 0.93 8.12
N ILE A 106 -8.03 2.21 7.75
CA ILE A 106 -6.73 2.86 7.77
C ILE A 106 -6.49 3.42 9.17
N PRO A 107 -5.44 2.99 9.89
CA PRO A 107 -5.07 3.60 11.16
C PRO A 107 -4.87 5.11 10.97
N GLN A 108 -5.60 5.93 11.74
CA GLN A 108 -5.79 7.37 11.49
C GLN A 108 -4.53 8.25 11.59
N TYR A 109 -3.34 7.67 11.79
CA TYR A 109 -2.08 8.41 11.94
C TYR A 109 -1.76 9.31 10.74
N ARG A 110 -2.20 8.97 9.52
CA ARG A 110 -2.01 9.83 8.34
C ARG A 110 -2.70 11.19 8.50
N SER A 111 -3.90 11.24 9.10
CA SER A 111 -4.61 12.49 9.40
C SER A 111 -3.84 13.33 10.42
N PHE A 112 -3.19 12.69 11.40
CA PHE A 112 -2.34 13.39 12.37
C PHE A 112 -1.10 13.99 11.71
N PHE A 113 -0.38 13.24 10.88
CA PHE A 113 0.86 13.73 10.26
C PHE A 113 0.64 14.77 9.15
N LEU A 114 -0.42 14.64 8.33
CA LEU A 114 -0.80 15.64 7.33
C LEU A 114 -1.22 16.98 7.97
N ASN A 115 -1.92 16.92 9.10
CA ASN A 115 -2.27 18.13 9.86
C ASN A 115 -1.03 18.74 10.54
N ALA A 116 -0.11 17.91 11.05
CA ALA A 116 1.14 18.38 11.64
C ALA A 116 2.07 19.07 10.61
N SER A 117 2.13 18.58 9.36
CA SER A 117 2.92 19.23 8.30
C SER A 117 2.32 20.55 7.82
N LYS A 118 0.99 20.69 7.86
CA LYS A 118 0.29 21.96 7.53
C LYS A 118 0.46 23.02 8.63
N SER A 119 0.77 22.60 9.86
CA SER A 119 0.92 23.50 11.00
C SER A 119 2.22 24.32 10.98
N LYS A 120 3.19 24.05 10.09
CA LYS A 120 4.46 24.81 10.03
C LYS A 120 4.45 26.03 9.09
N SER A 121 3.35 26.32 8.39
CA SER A 121 3.21 27.52 7.55
C SER A 121 2.07 28.40 8.05
N GLY A 122 2.27 29.09 9.18
CA GLY A 122 1.20 29.91 9.75
C GLY A 122 1.53 30.63 11.04
N THR A 123 2.60 31.43 11.09
CA THR A 123 2.68 32.54 12.05
C THR A 123 3.42 33.71 11.40
N ALA A 124 2.72 34.45 10.56
CA ALA A 124 2.97 35.88 10.43
C ALA A 124 2.13 36.56 11.53
N MET A 125 2.78 37.01 12.60
CA MET A 125 2.21 38.04 13.46
C MET A 125 3.24 39.13 13.73
N VAL A 126 2.88 40.29 13.18
CA VAL A 126 3.40 41.64 13.35
C VAL A 126 3.90 41.94 14.77
N LYS A 127 5.13 42.45 14.85
CA LYS A 127 5.63 43.38 15.88
C LYS A 127 6.52 44.35 15.10
N LYS A 128 6.41 45.68 15.17
CA LYS A 128 5.83 46.60 16.13
C LYS A 128 5.57 47.93 15.40
#